data_AF-A0A7Z1AG99-F1
#
_entry.id   AF-A0A7Z1AG99-F1
#
_cell.length_a   1.000
_cell.length_b   1.000
_cell.length_c   1.000
_cell.angle_alpha   90.00
_cell.angle_beta   90.00
_cell.angle_gamma   90.00
#
_symmetry.space_group_name_H-M   'P 1'
#
loop_
_entity.id
_entity.type
_entity.pdbx_description
1 polymer ?
#
loop_
_entity_poly.entity_id
_entity_poly.type
_entity_poly.pdbx_seq_one_letter_code
_entity_poly.pdbx_strand_id
1 'polypeptide(L)'
;MLFMKLTDYMYSIWVLSLPFYSLGVVGTLSFDNLLAPLVFMLSVYKFNYSRKTINKKFIVFFLVVMFLIYTIGITVSVFDNQNHVKTMLFSAIKYSLYFFIPVLYINGIKEIKTTLLLISFIAVIGCISVFFVSIGILELERIRLSPSRLSFIDIPKATGLISNYGDLAIVSSIAILTTFIAKDFMAGITAKIYILVIYFAILFGYLGAQSRSMVLSAIASIVVYWYVERKQRNVTSVIFLNVFFVIMGIGTIVSLLLLYGSNITDSLATWGGRQAAITADDRIRQYAFSWEIVKSSPLVGDGKQVIESGIIIHNLWLSTLAQGGIVSGIAVLLIFVIAFYVNLQKQTSDLLKKVSALSAGAVVSIFVAGEFYGGFTYIFLFSLGVATVSTSVLRKDASINK
;
A
#
# COMPACT_ATOMS: atom_id res chain seq x y z
N MET A 1 -21.16 19.76 -14.91
CA MET A 1 -20.76 18.57 -15.70
C MET A 1 -19.30 18.64 -16.16
N LEU A 2 -18.81 19.77 -16.69
CA LEU A 2 -17.41 19.96 -17.13
C LEU A 2 -16.37 19.70 -16.02
N PHE A 3 -16.54 20.31 -14.84
CA PHE A 3 -15.65 20.12 -13.68
C PHE A 3 -15.53 18.66 -13.21
N MET A 4 -16.62 17.88 -13.29
CA MET A 4 -16.60 16.46 -12.92
C MET A 4 -15.77 15.64 -13.90
N LYS A 5 -15.88 15.93 -15.21
CA LYS A 5 -15.05 15.29 -16.24
C LYS A 5 -13.58 15.66 -16.08
N LEU A 6 -13.28 16.94 -15.86
CA LEU A 6 -11.91 17.41 -15.61
C LEU A 6 -11.29 16.69 -14.40
N THR A 7 -12.06 16.54 -13.32
CA THR A 7 -11.61 15.81 -12.11
C THR A 7 -11.25 14.35 -12.44
N ASP A 8 -12.09 13.64 -13.20
CA ASP A 8 -11.84 12.26 -13.61
C ASP A 8 -10.58 12.12 -14.47
N TYR A 9 -10.34 13.06 -15.40
CA TYR A 9 -9.12 13.08 -16.23
C TYR A 9 -7.87 13.37 -15.41
N MET A 10 -7.90 14.43 -14.60
CA MET A 10 -6.74 14.83 -13.78
C MET A 10 -6.37 13.76 -12.77
N TYR A 11 -7.37 13.11 -12.14
CA TYR A 11 -7.12 11.96 -11.28
C TYR A 11 -6.46 10.81 -12.04
N SER A 12 -6.97 10.48 -13.23
CA SER A 12 -6.40 9.38 -14.02
C SER A 12 -4.95 9.67 -14.44
N ILE A 13 -4.65 10.88 -14.90
CA ILE A 13 -3.29 11.32 -15.24
C ILE A 13 -2.37 11.23 -14.02
N TRP A 14 -2.83 11.71 -12.86
CA TRP A 14 -2.06 11.66 -11.63
C TRP A 14 -1.77 10.22 -11.17
N VAL A 15 -2.76 9.33 -11.22
CA VAL A 15 -2.55 7.91 -10.91
C VAL A 15 -1.55 7.27 -11.87
N LEU A 16 -1.68 7.53 -13.18
CA LEU A 16 -0.75 7.01 -14.19
C LEU A 16 0.69 7.54 -14.02
N SER A 17 0.87 8.69 -13.37
CA SER A 17 2.19 9.23 -13.05
C SER A 17 2.84 8.62 -11.81
N LEU A 18 2.09 7.92 -10.94
CA LEU A 18 2.63 7.33 -9.71
C LEU A 18 3.86 6.42 -9.91
N PRO A 19 3.97 5.58 -10.96
CA PRO A 19 5.15 4.73 -11.16
C PRO A 19 6.43 5.54 -11.41
N PHE A 20 6.30 6.81 -11.81
CA PHE A 20 7.41 7.68 -12.17
C PHE A 20 7.81 8.62 -11.05
N TYR A 21 7.35 8.39 -9.82
CA TYR A 21 7.64 9.27 -8.68
C TYR A 21 9.12 9.44 -8.35
N SER A 22 9.96 8.50 -8.79
CA SER A 22 11.41 8.56 -8.62
C SER A 22 12.11 9.41 -9.69
N LEU A 23 11.41 9.79 -10.76
CA LEU A 23 11.90 10.65 -11.82
C LEU A 23 11.55 12.11 -11.47
N GLY A 24 12.55 12.84 -10.97
CA GLY A 24 12.40 14.25 -10.64
C GLY A 24 12.25 15.10 -11.89
N VAL A 25 11.30 16.04 -11.88
CA VAL A 25 11.14 17.06 -12.93
C VAL A 25 11.87 18.35 -12.51
N VAL A 26 11.74 18.75 -11.24
CA VAL A 26 12.46 19.89 -10.66
C VAL A 26 12.95 19.51 -9.25
N GLY A 27 14.26 19.39 -9.07
CA GLY A 27 14.84 18.93 -7.81
C GLY A 27 14.33 17.54 -7.42
N THR A 28 13.74 17.41 -6.22
CA THR A 28 13.13 16.16 -5.74
C THR A 28 11.63 16.05 -6.03
N LEU A 29 11.05 16.99 -6.80
CA LEU A 29 9.62 16.98 -7.14
C LEU A 29 9.41 16.24 -8.46
N SER A 30 8.66 15.15 -8.39
CA SER A 30 8.18 14.40 -9.55
C SER A 30 6.87 14.98 -10.09
N PHE A 31 6.48 14.58 -11.30
CA PHE A 31 5.27 15.08 -11.96
C PHE A 31 4.00 14.83 -11.13
N ASP A 32 3.88 13.67 -10.49
CA ASP A 32 2.78 13.35 -9.58
C ASP A 32 2.78 14.24 -8.34
N ASN A 33 3.95 14.67 -7.83
CA ASN A 33 4.03 15.61 -6.71
C ASN A 33 3.47 16.99 -7.09
N LEU A 34 3.75 17.47 -8.30
CA LEU A 34 3.28 18.76 -8.80
C LEU A 34 1.76 18.75 -9.05
N LEU A 35 1.23 17.62 -9.50
CA LEU A 35 -0.20 17.46 -9.76
C LEU A 35 -1.04 17.22 -8.49
N ALA A 36 -0.46 16.64 -7.44
CA ALA A 36 -1.21 16.23 -6.24
C ALA A 36 -2.06 17.36 -5.61
N PRO A 37 -1.57 18.61 -5.42
CA PRO A 37 -2.39 19.69 -4.85
C PRO A 37 -3.61 20.02 -5.70
N LEU A 38 -3.45 20.08 -7.03
CA LEU A 38 -4.55 20.35 -7.97
C LEU A 38 -5.59 19.23 -7.91
N VAL A 39 -5.14 17.98 -7.97
CA VAL A 39 -6.03 16.80 -7.92
C VAL A 39 -6.74 16.72 -6.57
N PHE A 40 -6.07 17.07 -5.48
CA PHE A 40 -6.68 17.16 -4.15
C PHE A 40 -7.78 18.20 -4.11
N MET A 41 -7.54 19.43 -4.59
CA MET A 41 -8.57 20.49 -4.66
C MET A 41 -9.78 20.05 -5.49
N LEU A 42 -9.56 19.45 -6.66
CA LEU A 42 -10.62 18.91 -7.51
C LEU A 42 -11.38 17.77 -6.81
N SER A 43 -10.69 16.91 -6.06
CA SER A 43 -11.29 15.81 -5.29
C SER A 43 -12.12 16.31 -4.11
N VAL A 44 -11.67 17.35 -3.40
CA VAL A 44 -12.45 18.04 -2.36
C VAL A 44 -13.72 18.64 -2.95
N TYR A 45 -13.62 19.34 -4.08
CA TYR A 45 -14.78 19.87 -4.80
C TYR A 45 -15.77 18.74 -5.15
N LYS A 46 -15.30 17.68 -5.82
CA LYS A 46 -16.13 16.52 -6.17
C LYS A 46 -16.77 15.86 -4.94
N PHE A 47 -16.04 15.75 -3.84
CA PHE A 47 -16.52 15.17 -2.58
C PHE A 47 -17.68 15.99 -1.98
N ASN A 48 -17.55 17.31 -1.94
CA ASN A 48 -18.56 18.21 -1.35
C ASN A 48 -19.85 18.30 -2.21
N TYR A 49 -19.72 18.28 -3.54
CA TYR A 49 -20.88 18.35 -4.44
C TYR A 49 -21.62 17.02 -4.63
N SER A 50 -21.00 15.90 -4.27
CA SER A 50 -21.63 14.59 -4.34
C SER A 50 -22.57 14.37 -3.14
N ARG A 51 -23.79 13.86 -3.36
CA ARG A 51 -24.74 13.52 -2.27
C ARG A 51 -24.23 12.33 -1.42
N LYS A 52 -23.35 12.57 -0.45
CA LYS A 52 -22.75 11.52 0.39
C LYS A 52 -23.61 11.05 1.55
N THR A 53 -23.28 9.87 2.05
CA THR A 53 -23.82 9.34 3.31
C THR A 53 -23.10 10.01 4.48
N ILE A 54 -23.80 10.19 5.61
CA ILE A 54 -23.21 10.69 6.86
C ILE A 54 -22.01 9.82 7.27
N ASN A 55 -22.11 8.50 7.06
CA ASN A 55 -21.04 7.53 7.33
C ASN A 55 -19.73 7.86 6.59
N LYS A 56 -19.77 8.23 5.30
CA LYS A 56 -18.54 8.55 4.55
C LYS A 56 -17.86 9.81 5.12
N LYS A 57 -18.64 10.85 5.44
CA LYS A 57 -18.09 12.09 6.03
C LYS A 57 -17.44 11.82 7.39
N PHE A 58 -18.07 10.99 8.23
CA PHE A 58 -17.52 10.60 9.51
C PHE A 58 -16.21 9.80 9.38
N ILE A 59 -16.15 8.84 8.45
CA ILE A 59 -14.91 8.11 8.16
C ILE A 59 -13.79 9.06 7.74
N VAL A 60 -14.07 9.99 6.81
CA VAL A 60 -13.08 10.98 6.36
C VAL A 60 -12.60 11.85 7.52
N PHE A 61 -13.51 12.34 8.37
CA PHE A 61 -13.16 13.12 9.56
C PHE A 61 -12.23 12.33 10.49
N PHE A 62 -12.59 11.07 10.80
CA PHE A 62 -11.75 10.24 11.66
C PHE A 62 -10.36 10.01 11.06
N LEU A 63 -10.27 9.74 9.76
CA LEU A 63 -8.99 9.57 9.07
C LEU A 63 -8.13 10.84 9.12
N VAL A 64 -8.75 12.02 8.98
CA VAL A 64 -8.06 13.32 9.16
C VAL A 64 -7.49 13.43 10.57
N VAL A 65 -8.28 13.10 11.61
CA VAL A 65 -7.81 13.12 12.99
C VAL A 65 -6.63 12.15 13.19
N MET A 66 -6.68 10.93 12.64
CA MET A 66 -5.57 9.97 12.75
C MET A 66 -4.30 10.46 12.07
N PHE A 67 -4.41 11.05 10.86
CA PHE A 67 -3.26 11.64 10.18
C PHE A 67 -2.67 12.83 10.95
N LEU A 68 -3.51 13.63 11.61
CA LEU A 68 -3.05 14.72 12.47
C LEU A 68 -2.29 14.19 13.69
N ILE A 69 -2.80 13.15 14.36
CA ILE A 69 -2.10 12.51 15.49
C ILE A 69 -0.75 11.94 15.04
N TYR A 70 -0.70 11.21 13.91
CA TYR A 70 0.54 10.72 13.32
C TYR A 70 1.54 11.86 13.05
N THR A 71 1.07 12.95 12.44
CA THR A 71 1.89 14.12 12.09
C THR A 71 2.44 14.81 13.34
N ILE A 72 1.62 14.97 14.38
CA ILE A 72 2.04 15.55 15.66
C ILE A 72 3.13 14.68 16.28
N GLY A 73 2.94 13.35 16.34
CA GLY A 73 3.92 12.42 16.90
C GLY A 73 5.30 12.54 16.25
N ILE A 74 5.36 12.46 14.91
CA ILE A 74 6.64 12.54 14.18
C ILE A 74 7.27 13.94 14.18
N THR A 75 6.50 15.00 14.45
CA THR A 75 7.02 16.37 14.45
C THR A 75 7.53 16.75 15.83
N VAL A 76 6.84 16.31 16.89
CA VAL A 76 7.27 16.52 18.29
C VAL A 76 8.61 15.81 18.54
N SER A 77 8.85 14.66 17.92
CA SER A 77 10.11 13.91 18.05
C SER A 77 11.34 14.58 17.43
N VAL A 78 11.15 15.69 16.71
CA VAL A 78 12.22 16.47 16.07
C VAL A 78 12.13 17.97 16.38
N PHE A 79 11.35 18.37 17.40
CA PHE A 79 10.97 19.77 17.61
C PHE A 79 12.15 20.71 17.85
N ASP A 80 13.27 20.18 18.36
CA ASP A 80 14.49 20.90 18.69
C ASP A 80 15.28 21.36 17.46
N ASN A 81 14.99 20.80 16.28
CA ASN A 81 15.65 21.14 15.02
C ASN A 81 14.63 21.61 13.96
N GLN A 82 14.65 22.92 13.67
CA GLN A 82 13.72 23.54 12.70
C GLN A 82 13.79 22.92 11.29
N ASN A 83 14.96 22.46 10.84
CA ASN A 83 15.10 21.85 9.52
C ASN A 83 14.45 20.45 9.48
N HIS A 84 14.59 19.68 10.57
CA HIS A 84 13.94 18.38 10.69
C HIS A 84 12.42 18.53 10.79
N VAL A 85 11.92 19.50 11.56
CA VAL A 85 10.48 19.84 11.63
C VAL A 85 9.92 20.15 10.24
N LYS A 86 10.57 21.04 9.47
CA LYS A 86 10.14 21.38 8.11
C LYS A 86 10.09 20.15 7.20
N THR A 87 11.10 19.29 7.28
CA THR A 87 11.21 18.07 6.47
C THR A 87 10.10 17.07 6.80
N MET A 88 9.82 16.87 8.09
CA MET A 88 8.77 15.97 8.56
C MET A 88 7.38 16.49 8.20
N LEU A 89 7.10 17.78 8.42
CA LEU A 89 5.83 18.39 8.05
C LEU A 89 5.59 18.33 6.54
N PHE A 90 6.61 18.63 5.73
CA PHE A 90 6.50 18.56 4.28
C PHE A 90 6.21 17.13 3.81
N SER A 91 6.89 16.14 4.38
CA SER A 91 6.65 14.72 4.09
C SER A 91 5.24 14.29 4.52
N ALA A 92 4.79 14.68 5.71
CA ALA A 92 3.44 14.38 6.22
C ALA A 92 2.34 14.98 5.33
N ILE A 93 2.51 16.23 4.89
CA ILE A 93 1.59 16.89 3.95
C ILE A 93 1.56 16.09 2.64
N LYS A 94 2.71 15.76 2.05
CA LYS A 94 2.76 14.94 0.84
C LYS A 94 2.02 13.62 1.05
N TYR A 95 2.36 12.87 2.10
CA TYR A 95 1.73 11.59 2.42
C TYR A 95 0.21 11.71 2.57
N SER A 96 -0.26 12.76 3.24
CA SER A 96 -1.69 13.03 3.38
C SER A 96 -2.37 13.20 2.02
N LEU A 97 -1.75 13.88 1.04
CA LEU A 97 -2.32 14.05 -0.29
C LEU A 97 -2.51 12.71 -1.00
N TYR A 98 -1.50 11.84 -1.01
CA TYR A 98 -1.58 10.52 -1.66
C TYR A 98 -2.64 9.62 -1.03
N PHE A 99 -2.84 9.71 0.29
CA PHE A 99 -3.88 8.98 0.98
C PHE A 99 -5.28 9.56 0.75
N PHE A 100 -5.45 10.87 0.89
CA PHE A 100 -6.77 11.51 0.86
C PHE A 100 -7.33 11.72 -0.55
N ILE A 101 -6.50 11.88 -1.57
CA ILE A 101 -6.98 12.02 -2.97
C ILE A 101 -7.93 10.88 -3.36
N PRO A 102 -7.55 9.57 -3.29
CA PRO A 102 -8.47 8.49 -3.62
C PRO A 102 -9.68 8.42 -2.68
N VAL A 103 -9.51 8.71 -1.37
CA VAL A 103 -10.61 8.73 -0.38
C VAL A 103 -11.69 9.76 -0.75
N LEU A 104 -11.28 10.94 -1.21
CA LEU A 104 -12.18 12.02 -1.60
C LEU A 104 -12.77 11.81 -3.00
N TYR A 105 -11.96 11.33 -3.94
CA TYR A 105 -12.34 11.11 -5.34
C TYR A 105 -13.35 9.96 -5.52
N ILE A 106 -13.11 8.81 -4.90
CA ILE A 106 -13.88 7.59 -5.14
C ILE A 106 -15.27 7.72 -4.57
N ASN A 107 -16.25 7.82 -5.45
CA ASN A 107 -17.57 8.33 -5.11
C ASN A 107 -18.74 7.49 -5.64
N GLY A 108 -18.45 6.45 -6.43
CA GLY A 108 -19.35 5.39 -6.86
C GLY A 108 -18.59 4.21 -7.47
N ILE A 109 -19.33 3.23 -8.00
CA ILE A 109 -18.78 2.04 -8.67
C ILE A 109 -17.92 2.41 -9.87
N LYS A 110 -18.30 3.46 -10.62
CA LYS A 110 -17.55 3.95 -11.77
C LYS A 110 -16.12 4.32 -11.36
N GLU A 111 -15.95 5.13 -10.32
CA GLU A 111 -14.63 5.56 -9.86
C GLU A 111 -13.82 4.40 -9.28
N ILE A 112 -14.46 3.45 -8.61
CA ILE A 112 -13.80 2.22 -8.12
C ILE A 112 -13.25 1.43 -9.31
N LYS A 113 -14.11 1.13 -10.29
CA LYS A 113 -13.71 0.43 -11.52
C LYS A 113 -12.55 1.15 -12.19
N THR A 114 -12.68 2.45 -12.46
CA THR A 114 -11.60 3.23 -13.08
C THR A 114 -10.30 3.14 -12.28
N THR A 115 -10.35 3.31 -10.95
CA THR A 115 -9.16 3.27 -10.10
C THR A 115 -8.50 1.89 -10.08
N LEU A 116 -9.29 0.82 -9.98
CA LEU A 116 -8.78 -0.56 -10.00
C LEU A 116 -8.13 -0.91 -11.35
N LEU A 117 -8.70 -0.44 -12.46
CA LEU A 117 -8.09 -0.62 -13.78
C LEU A 117 -6.79 0.17 -13.92
N LEU A 118 -6.72 1.38 -13.37
CA LEU A 118 -5.48 2.16 -13.35
C LEU A 118 -4.39 1.49 -12.48
N ILE A 119 -4.75 0.95 -11.30
CA ILE A 119 -3.81 0.15 -10.48
C ILE A 119 -3.32 -1.08 -11.25
N SER A 120 -4.22 -1.76 -11.97
CA SER A 120 -3.87 -2.92 -12.79
C SER A 120 -2.90 -2.55 -13.91
N PHE A 121 -3.12 -1.41 -14.55
CA PHE A 121 -2.21 -0.88 -15.57
C PHE A 121 -0.84 -0.54 -15.00
N ILE A 122 -0.80 0.12 -13.83
CA ILE A 122 0.44 0.38 -13.09
C ILE A 122 1.17 -0.93 -12.77
N ALA A 123 0.47 -1.95 -12.32
CA ALA A 123 1.06 -3.25 -12.04
C ALA A 123 1.66 -3.89 -13.29
N VAL A 124 0.96 -3.84 -14.43
CA VAL A 124 1.45 -4.36 -15.70
C VAL A 124 2.74 -3.65 -16.13
N ILE A 125 2.73 -2.31 -16.15
CA ILE A 125 3.92 -1.53 -16.51
C ILE A 125 5.07 -1.78 -15.53
N GLY A 126 4.79 -1.77 -14.23
CA GLY A 126 5.77 -2.04 -13.19
C GLY A 126 6.44 -3.40 -13.39
N CYS A 127 5.64 -4.45 -13.55
CA CYS A 127 6.14 -5.80 -13.74
C CYS A 127 6.92 -5.99 -15.05
N ILE A 128 6.40 -5.49 -16.18
CA ILE A 128 7.10 -5.58 -17.48
C ILE A 128 8.41 -4.80 -17.41
N SER A 129 8.42 -3.60 -16.82
CA SER A 129 9.63 -2.80 -16.70
C SER A 129 10.72 -3.51 -15.89
N VAL A 130 10.35 -4.14 -14.76
CA VAL A 130 11.32 -4.90 -13.94
C VAL A 130 11.89 -6.07 -14.73
N PHE A 131 11.05 -6.79 -15.48
CA PHE A 131 11.51 -7.90 -16.31
C PHE A 131 12.45 -7.43 -17.42
N PHE A 132 12.10 -6.36 -18.13
CA PHE A 132 12.95 -5.82 -19.22
C PHE A 132 14.28 -5.30 -18.71
N VAL A 133 14.31 -4.66 -17.53
CA VAL A 133 15.58 -4.29 -16.89
C VAL A 133 16.40 -5.54 -16.57
N SER A 134 15.75 -6.56 -16.01
CA SER A 134 16.40 -7.79 -15.59
C SER A 134 17.07 -8.55 -16.75
N ILE A 135 16.49 -8.50 -17.96
CA ILE A 135 17.09 -9.10 -19.17
C ILE A 135 17.91 -8.13 -20.03
N GLY A 136 18.16 -6.91 -19.54
CA GLY A 136 19.01 -5.92 -20.22
C GLY A 136 18.38 -5.23 -21.44
N ILE A 137 17.05 -5.26 -21.59
CA ILE A 137 16.33 -4.53 -22.68
C ILE A 137 16.06 -3.07 -22.30
N LEU A 138 15.93 -2.78 -21.01
CA LEU A 138 15.60 -1.43 -20.50
C LEU A 138 16.65 -0.96 -19.49
N GLU A 139 17.15 0.26 -19.65
CA GLU A 139 17.99 0.95 -18.67
C GLU A 139 17.24 2.15 -18.07
N LEU A 140 17.35 2.34 -16.76
CA LEU A 140 16.73 3.40 -15.99
C LEU A 140 17.76 3.94 -14.97
N GLU A 141 17.70 5.23 -14.66
CA GLU A 141 18.70 5.89 -13.81
C GLU A 141 18.83 5.31 -12.39
N ARG A 142 17.78 4.68 -11.86
CA ARG A 142 17.71 4.20 -10.46
C ARG A 142 17.52 2.69 -10.35
N ILE A 143 18.13 1.93 -11.26
CA ILE A 143 18.07 0.46 -11.21
C ILE A 143 18.93 -0.07 -10.06
N ARG A 144 18.37 -1.04 -9.34
CA ARG A 144 19.14 -1.94 -8.48
C ARG A 144 19.19 -3.32 -9.13
N LEU A 145 20.38 -3.72 -9.57
CA LEU A 145 20.67 -5.09 -9.97
C LEU A 145 21.32 -5.84 -8.82
N SER A 146 20.95 -7.10 -8.67
CA SER A 146 21.59 -8.03 -7.74
C SER A 146 21.61 -9.42 -8.37
N PRO A 147 22.53 -10.30 -7.95
CA PRO A 147 22.57 -11.68 -8.41
C PRO A 147 21.22 -12.38 -8.30
N SER A 148 20.98 -13.30 -9.23
CA SER A 148 19.77 -14.12 -9.27
C SER A 148 19.59 -14.89 -7.95
N ARG A 149 18.34 -14.94 -7.50
CA ARG A 149 17.85 -15.77 -6.40
C ARG A 149 17.15 -17.04 -6.91
N LEU A 150 16.96 -17.16 -8.23
CA LEU A 150 16.39 -18.33 -8.88
C LEU A 150 17.52 -19.20 -9.40
N SER A 151 17.74 -20.36 -8.77
CA SER A 151 18.89 -21.24 -9.00
C SER A 151 19.02 -21.81 -10.42
N PHE A 152 18.00 -21.62 -11.26
CA PHE A 152 17.86 -22.22 -12.59
C PHE A 152 17.74 -21.18 -13.71
N ILE A 153 17.90 -19.89 -13.40
CA ILE A 153 17.74 -18.81 -14.38
C ILE A 153 18.85 -17.77 -14.18
N ASP A 154 19.63 -17.52 -15.24
CA ASP A 154 20.62 -16.43 -15.33
C ASP A 154 19.96 -15.05 -15.56
N ILE A 155 18.87 -14.79 -14.85
CA ILE A 155 18.13 -13.52 -14.88
C ILE A 155 18.43 -12.81 -13.55
N PRO A 156 19.20 -11.70 -13.52
CA PRO A 156 19.53 -10.99 -12.30
C PRO A 156 18.30 -10.35 -11.67
N LYS A 157 18.22 -10.34 -10.35
CA LYS A 157 17.16 -9.62 -9.65
C LYS A 157 17.29 -8.12 -9.90
N ALA A 158 16.21 -7.49 -10.35
CA ALA A 158 16.18 -6.07 -10.72
C ALA A 158 15.10 -5.27 -9.99
N THR A 159 15.18 -3.94 -10.07
CA THR A 159 14.03 -3.02 -9.93
C THR A 159 13.74 -2.35 -11.27
N GLY A 160 12.47 -2.05 -11.54
CA GLY A 160 12.05 -1.31 -12.74
C GLY A 160 11.58 0.09 -12.39
N LEU A 161 10.56 0.57 -13.10
CA LEU A 161 9.94 1.88 -12.85
C LEU A 161 9.47 2.03 -11.40
N ILE A 162 8.86 0.97 -10.85
CA ILE A 162 8.55 0.92 -9.42
C ILE A 162 9.80 0.45 -8.67
N SER A 163 10.52 1.40 -8.07
CA SER A 163 11.79 1.14 -7.39
C SER A 163 11.64 0.40 -6.05
N ASN A 164 10.46 0.44 -5.41
CA ASN A 164 10.17 -0.26 -4.16
C ASN A 164 9.46 -1.60 -4.42
N TYR A 165 10.06 -2.71 -3.99
CA TYR A 165 9.49 -4.06 -4.14
C TYR A 165 8.16 -4.24 -3.39
N GLY A 166 7.96 -3.55 -2.27
CA GLY A 166 6.69 -3.56 -1.52
C GLY A 166 5.57 -2.90 -2.31
N ASP A 167 5.85 -1.78 -2.99
CA ASP A 167 4.87 -1.12 -3.85
C ASP A 167 4.46 -2.00 -5.03
N LEU A 168 5.44 -2.64 -5.66
CA LEU A 168 5.20 -3.62 -6.73
C LEU A 168 4.34 -4.78 -6.21
N ALA A 169 4.66 -5.32 -5.02
CA ALA A 169 3.86 -6.37 -4.39
C ALA A 169 2.40 -5.96 -4.13
N ILE A 170 2.17 -4.72 -3.66
CA ILE A 170 0.84 -4.17 -3.41
C ILE A 170 0.03 -4.09 -4.72
N VAL A 171 0.56 -3.41 -5.73
CA VAL A 171 -0.18 -3.19 -6.99
C VAL A 171 -0.38 -4.50 -7.74
N SER A 172 0.60 -5.42 -7.73
CA SER A 172 0.45 -6.75 -8.33
C SER A 172 -0.61 -7.57 -7.59
N SER A 173 -0.65 -7.55 -6.25
CA SER A 173 -1.69 -8.27 -5.49
C SER A 173 -3.08 -7.73 -5.81
N ILE A 174 -3.24 -6.40 -5.83
CA ILE A 174 -4.53 -5.77 -6.19
C ILE A 174 -4.92 -6.15 -7.61
N ALA A 175 -3.98 -6.13 -8.56
CA ALA A 175 -4.18 -6.54 -9.94
C ALA A 175 -4.59 -8.02 -10.09
N ILE A 176 -4.05 -8.93 -9.26
CA ILE A 176 -4.53 -10.33 -9.23
C ILE A 176 -5.97 -10.36 -8.76
N LEU A 177 -6.30 -9.67 -7.66
CA LEU A 177 -7.66 -9.68 -7.12
C LEU A 177 -8.68 -9.11 -8.09
N THR A 178 -8.32 -8.11 -8.90
CA THR A 178 -9.23 -7.56 -9.91
C THR A 178 -9.58 -8.58 -11.00
N THR A 179 -8.76 -9.60 -11.24
CA THR A 179 -9.09 -10.70 -12.17
C THR A 179 -10.32 -11.50 -11.74
N PHE A 180 -10.56 -11.63 -10.43
CA PHE A 180 -11.72 -12.36 -9.89
C PHE A 180 -13.04 -11.64 -10.13
N ILE A 181 -12.99 -10.32 -10.34
CA ILE A 181 -14.17 -9.47 -10.60
C ILE A 181 -14.18 -8.90 -12.02
N ALA A 182 -13.24 -9.32 -12.88
CA ALA A 182 -13.07 -8.75 -14.22
C ALA A 182 -14.31 -8.90 -15.08
N LYS A 183 -15.02 -10.03 -14.97
CA LYS A 183 -16.28 -10.29 -15.71
C LYS A 183 -17.43 -9.39 -15.27
N ASP A 184 -17.39 -8.86 -14.05
CA ASP A 184 -18.37 -7.90 -13.57
C ASP A 184 -18.08 -6.48 -14.09
N PHE A 185 -16.84 -6.20 -14.51
CA PHE A 185 -16.42 -4.90 -15.05
C PHE A 185 -16.31 -4.86 -16.57
N MET A 186 -16.05 -5.98 -17.22
CA MET A 186 -15.77 -6.08 -18.66
C MET A 186 -16.53 -7.26 -19.27
N ALA A 187 -17.00 -7.10 -20.51
CA ALA A 187 -17.75 -8.13 -21.20
C ALA A 187 -16.86 -9.05 -22.05
N GLY A 188 -17.27 -10.32 -22.17
CA GLY A 188 -16.80 -11.25 -23.20
C GLY A 188 -15.28 -11.45 -23.27
N ILE A 189 -14.73 -11.28 -24.47
CA ILE A 189 -13.31 -11.50 -24.79
C ILE A 189 -12.39 -10.51 -24.06
N THR A 190 -12.84 -9.27 -23.82
CA THR A 190 -12.04 -8.23 -23.17
C THR A 190 -11.68 -8.63 -21.73
N ALA A 191 -12.62 -9.23 -20.99
CA ALA A 191 -12.34 -9.74 -19.66
C ALA A 191 -11.29 -10.87 -19.68
N LYS A 192 -11.36 -11.78 -20.68
CA LYS A 192 -10.40 -12.88 -20.81
C LYS A 192 -8.99 -12.36 -21.15
N ILE A 193 -8.88 -11.41 -22.08
CA ILE A 193 -7.61 -10.78 -22.45
C ILE A 193 -7.02 -10.04 -21.25
N TYR A 194 -7.83 -9.27 -20.53
CA TYR A 194 -7.40 -8.56 -19.32
C TYR A 194 -6.82 -9.52 -18.28
N ILE A 195 -7.52 -10.62 -17.96
CA ILE A 195 -7.05 -11.63 -17.02
C ILE A 195 -5.70 -12.23 -17.48
N LEU A 196 -5.59 -12.56 -18.78
CA LEU A 196 -4.39 -13.14 -19.35
C LEU A 196 -3.18 -12.20 -19.26
N VAL A 197 -3.37 -10.93 -19.62
CA VAL A 197 -2.34 -9.89 -19.56
C VAL A 197 -1.83 -9.71 -18.13
N ILE A 198 -2.74 -9.69 -17.14
CA ILE A 198 -2.37 -9.55 -15.73
C ILE A 198 -1.53 -10.73 -15.26
N TYR A 199 -1.93 -11.98 -15.57
CA TYR A 199 -1.16 -13.15 -15.16
C TYR A 199 0.23 -13.19 -15.78
N PHE A 200 0.36 -12.93 -17.08
CA PHE A 200 1.68 -12.90 -17.73
C PHE A 200 2.55 -11.76 -17.23
N ALA A 201 1.99 -10.55 -17.09
CA ALA A 201 2.74 -9.43 -16.57
C ALA A 201 3.28 -9.73 -15.18
N ILE A 202 2.47 -10.25 -14.26
CA ILE A 202 2.90 -10.56 -12.90
C ILE A 202 3.90 -11.71 -12.86
N LEU A 203 3.76 -12.72 -13.73
CA LEU A 203 4.76 -13.77 -13.88
C LEU A 203 6.12 -13.18 -14.29
N PHE A 204 6.16 -12.34 -15.32
CA PHE A 204 7.39 -11.65 -15.74
C PHE A 204 7.93 -10.73 -14.65
N GLY A 205 7.06 -9.98 -13.98
CA GLY A 205 7.42 -9.15 -12.84
C GLY A 205 8.06 -9.95 -11.71
N TYR A 206 7.54 -11.14 -11.41
CA TYR A 206 8.13 -12.04 -10.43
C TYR A 206 9.50 -12.57 -10.86
N LEU A 207 9.65 -12.97 -12.13
CA LEU A 207 10.93 -13.44 -12.68
C LEU A 207 12.03 -12.38 -12.59
N GLY A 208 11.69 -11.11 -12.85
CA GLY A 208 12.64 -10.00 -12.73
C GLY A 208 12.86 -9.52 -11.30
N ALA A 209 11.80 -9.38 -10.49
CA ALA A 209 11.88 -8.81 -9.15
C ALA A 209 12.38 -9.82 -8.10
N GLN A 210 12.06 -11.11 -8.30
CA GLN A 210 12.43 -12.23 -7.42
C GLN A 210 12.16 -11.92 -5.93
N SER A 211 11.01 -11.29 -5.68
CA SER A 211 10.64 -10.75 -4.37
C SER A 211 9.66 -11.69 -3.66
N ARG A 212 10.07 -12.16 -2.47
CA ARG A 212 9.22 -12.97 -1.58
C ARG A 212 7.96 -12.21 -1.16
N SER A 213 8.06 -10.88 -1.01
CA SER A 213 6.93 -10.03 -0.64
C SER A 213 5.82 -10.04 -1.69
N MET A 214 6.15 -10.11 -3.00
CA MET A 214 5.13 -10.23 -4.05
C MET A 214 4.30 -11.50 -3.88
N VAL A 215 4.94 -12.63 -3.59
CA VAL A 215 4.26 -13.92 -3.41
C VAL A 215 3.46 -13.94 -2.12
N LEU A 216 4.06 -13.53 -1.00
CA LEU A 216 3.40 -13.54 0.31
C LEU A 216 2.19 -12.58 0.34
N SER A 217 2.33 -11.37 -0.19
CA SER A 217 1.23 -10.42 -0.28
C SER A 217 0.12 -10.92 -1.20
N ALA A 218 0.46 -11.57 -2.33
CA ALA A 218 -0.53 -12.17 -3.22
C ALA A 218 -1.31 -13.30 -2.52
N ILE A 219 -0.62 -14.27 -1.91
CA ILE A 219 -1.25 -15.38 -1.18
C ILE A 219 -2.15 -14.85 -0.06
N ALA A 220 -1.63 -13.95 0.79
CA ALA A 220 -2.40 -13.40 1.90
C ALA A 220 -3.65 -12.66 1.40
N SER A 221 -3.52 -11.85 0.35
CA SER A 221 -4.64 -11.10 -0.23
C SER A 221 -5.70 -12.01 -0.85
N ILE A 222 -5.30 -13.08 -1.55
CA ILE A 222 -6.21 -14.08 -2.14
C ILE A 222 -6.95 -14.84 -1.04
N VAL A 223 -6.24 -15.31 0.00
CA VAL A 223 -6.86 -16.02 1.14
C VAL A 223 -7.91 -15.14 1.80
N VAL A 224 -7.59 -13.87 2.07
CA VAL A 224 -8.53 -12.93 2.68
C VAL A 224 -9.69 -12.58 1.75
N TYR A 225 -9.45 -12.40 0.45
CA TYR A 225 -10.51 -12.23 -0.54
C TYR A 225 -11.52 -13.37 -0.48
N TRP A 226 -11.07 -14.63 -0.61
CA TRP A 226 -11.96 -15.79 -0.60
C TRP A 226 -12.71 -15.93 0.73
N TYR A 227 -12.02 -15.64 1.84
CA TYR A 227 -12.60 -15.69 3.17
C TYR A 227 -13.73 -14.66 3.32
N VAL A 228 -13.48 -13.39 2.98
CA VAL A 228 -14.47 -12.31 3.06
C VAL A 228 -15.62 -12.56 2.09
N GLU A 229 -15.35 -12.93 0.83
CA GLU A 229 -16.38 -13.17 -0.18
C GLU A 229 -17.37 -14.27 0.26
N ARG A 230 -16.86 -15.39 0.80
CA ARG A 230 -17.68 -16.50 1.30
C ARG A 230 -18.48 -16.11 2.54
N LYS A 231 -17.90 -15.29 3.43
CA LYS A 231 -18.51 -14.94 4.72
C LYS A 231 -19.48 -13.79 4.67
N GLN A 232 -19.39 -12.92 3.66
CA GLN A 232 -20.49 -11.99 3.36
C GLN A 232 -21.79 -12.72 2.97
N ARG A 233 -21.74 -14.04 2.71
CA ARG A 233 -22.91 -14.89 2.52
C ARG A 233 -23.43 -15.56 3.80
N ASN A 234 -22.64 -15.66 4.89
CA ASN A 234 -23.00 -16.33 6.16
C ASN A 234 -22.30 -15.66 7.37
N VAL A 235 -23.01 -14.89 8.20
CA VAL A 235 -22.42 -14.00 9.23
C VAL A 235 -22.05 -14.72 10.53
N THR A 236 -20.84 -14.47 11.03
CA THR A 236 -20.58 -14.11 12.45
C THR A 236 -19.28 -13.29 12.50
N SER A 237 -19.40 -12.01 12.85
CA SER A 237 -18.37 -10.95 12.68
C SER A 237 -17.24 -10.95 13.72
N VAL A 238 -17.40 -11.65 14.85
CA VAL A 238 -16.45 -11.61 15.98
C VAL A 238 -15.26 -12.53 15.79
N ILE A 239 -15.47 -13.73 15.22
CA ILE A 239 -14.39 -14.67 14.88
C ILE A 239 -13.46 -14.07 13.81
N PHE A 240 -13.98 -13.16 12.97
CA PHE A 240 -13.27 -12.48 11.89
C PHE A 240 -12.23 -11.48 12.37
N LEU A 241 -12.60 -10.67 13.37
CA LEU A 241 -11.67 -9.75 14.00
C LEU A 241 -10.56 -10.56 14.67
N ASN A 242 -10.91 -11.67 15.33
CA ASN A 242 -9.94 -12.55 15.99
C ASN A 242 -9.00 -13.23 15.01
N VAL A 243 -9.44 -13.69 13.82
CA VAL A 243 -8.53 -14.28 12.83
C VAL A 243 -7.62 -13.22 12.19
N PHE A 244 -8.12 -12.03 11.90
CA PHE A 244 -7.28 -10.91 11.45
C PHE A 244 -6.27 -10.53 12.55
N PHE A 245 -6.69 -10.36 13.81
CA PHE A 245 -5.80 -10.10 14.94
C PHE A 245 -4.86 -11.26 15.26
N VAL A 246 -5.22 -12.51 14.97
CA VAL A 246 -4.35 -13.68 15.11
C VAL A 246 -3.34 -13.75 13.97
N ILE A 247 -3.71 -13.42 12.73
CA ILE A 247 -2.75 -13.35 11.61
C ILE A 247 -1.81 -12.15 11.78
N MET A 248 -2.34 -11.01 12.19
CA MET A 248 -1.59 -9.79 12.51
C MET A 248 -0.71 -10.04 13.74
N GLY A 249 -1.26 -10.66 14.78
CA GLY A 249 -0.56 -11.01 16.01
C GLY A 249 0.53 -12.06 15.78
N ILE A 250 0.27 -13.11 14.99
CA ILE A 250 1.28 -14.08 14.56
C ILE A 250 2.30 -13.41 13.64
N GLY A 251 1.90 -12.51 12.74
CA GLY A 251 2.82 -11.76 11.88
C GLY A 251 3.77 -10.88 12.70
N THR A 252 3.22 -10.10 13.64
CA THR A 252 3.98 -9.27 14.58
C THR A 252 4.82 -10.13 15.53
N ILE A 253 4.29 -11.23 16.07
CA ILE A 253 5.02 -12.15 16.95
C ILE A 253 6.10 -12.91 16.19
N VAL A 254 5.90 -13.30 14.93
CA VAL A 254 6.92 -13.93 14.09
C VAL A 254 7.98 -12.90 13.70
N SER A 255 7.60 -11.67 13.34
CA SER A 255 8.55 -10.56 13.15
C SER A 255 9.36 -10.30 14.44
N LEU A 256 8.73 -10.39 15.60
CA LEU A 256 9.38 -10.29 16.93
C LEU A 256 10.19 -11.54 17.31
N LEU A 257 9.81 -12.75 16.92
CA LEU A 257 10.56 -13.99 17.21
C LEU A 257 11.75 -14.14 16.28
N LEU A 258 11.64 -13.67 15.04
CA LEU A 258 12.76 -13.50 14.11
C LEU A 258 13.78 -12.45 14.61
N LEU A 259 13.39 -11.55 15.54
CA LEU A 259 14.31 -10.65 16.24
C LEU A 259 15.11 -11.34 17.34
N TYR A 260 14.65 -12.47 17.87
CA TYR A 260 15.30 -13.18 18.99
C TYR A 260 15.88 -14.56 18.63
N GLY A 261 15.64 -15.06 17.41
CA GLY A 261 16.12 -16.37 16.96
C GLY A 261 17.25 -16.30 15.95
N SER A 262 18.50 -16.28 16.42
CA SER A 262 19.71 -16.35 15.57
C SER A 262 19.72 -17.57 14.62
N ASN A 263 19.05 -18.66 14.99
CA ASN A 263 19.10 -19.93 14.26
C ASN A 263 18.07 -20.04 13.11
N ILE A 264 17.00 -19.24 13.12
CA ILE A 264 15.98 -19.23 12.05
C ILE A 264 16.43 -18.36 10.88
N THR A 265 17.14 -17.26 11.17
CA THR A 265 17.77 -16.39 10.16
C THR A 265 18.80 -17.14 9.33
N ASP A 266 19.61 -18.00 9.96
CA ASP A 266 20.58 -18.85 9.25
C ASP A 266 19.90 -19.92 8.38
N SER A 267 18.79 -20.49 8.85
CA SER A 267 17.99 -21.47 8.10
C SER A 267 17.22 -20.85 6.93
N LEU A 268 16.82 -19.58 7.00
CA LEU A 268 16.19 -18.84 5.90
C LEU A 268 17.20 -18.20 4.93
N ALA A 269 18.44 -17.98 5.40
CA ALA A 269 19.55 -17.52 4.58
C ALA A 269 20.04 -18.60 3.60
N THR A 270 20.01 -19.88 3.99
CA THR A 270 20.35 -21.01 3.10
C THR A 270 19.38 -21.14 1.91
N TRP A 271 18.12 -20.72 2.05
CA TRP A 271 17.15 -20.67 0.95
C TRP A 271 17.35 -19.50 -0.05
N GLY A 272 18.34 -18.62 0.16
CA GLY A 272 18.55 -17.43 -0.67
C GLY A 272 20.00 -17.13 -1.05
N GLY A 273 20.94 -17.99 -0.66
CA GLY A 273 22.38 -17.80 -0.91
C GLY A 273 23.03 -16.71 -0.05
N ARG A 274 24.35 -16.54 -0.20
CA ARG A 274 25.22 -15.68 0.63
C ARG A 274 24.78 -14.22 0.72
N GLN A 275 24.09 -13.70 -0.29
CA GLN A 275 23.62 -12.31 -0.34
C GLN A 275 22.28 -12.10 0.37
N ALA A 276 21.48 -13.15 0.54
CA ALA A 276 20.31 -13.12 1.41
C ALA A 276 20.71 -13.01 2.88
N ALA A 277 21.83 -13.61 3.28
CA ALA A 277 22.41 -13.47 4.62
C ALA A 277 22.82 -12.03 4.93
N ILE A 278 23.57 -11.37 4.03
CA ILE A 278 23.98 -9.96 4.18
C ILE A 278 22.75 -9.04 4.31
N THR A 279 21.72 -9.29 3.48
CA THR A 279 20.46 -8.53 3.57
C THR A 279 19.75 -8.79 4.91
N ALA A 280 19.85 -9.99 5.48
CA ALA A 280 19.26 -10.32 6.77
C ALA A 280 20.00 -9.63 7.92
N ASP A 281 21.33 -9.59 7.90
CA ASP A 281 22.14 -8.90 8.91
C ASP A 281 21.85 -7.40 8.94
N ASP A 282 21.76 -6.76 7.78
CA ASP A 282 21.37 -5.35 7.66
C ASP A 282 19.97 -5.09 8.22
N ARG A 283 19.04 -6.03 8.02
CA ARG A 283 17.67 -5.96 8.59
C ARG A 283 17.68 -6.10 10.10
N ILE A 284 18.45 -7.05 10.65
CA ILE A 284 18.59 -7.23 12.10
C ILE A 284 19.16 -5.96 12.73
N ARG A 285 20.19 -5.35 12.14
CA ARG A 285 20.76 -4.08 12.61
C ARG A 285 19.74 -2.94 12.59
N GLN A 286 18.98 -2.80 11.49
CA GLN A 286 17.91 -1.80 11.39
C GLN A 286 16.85 -2.00 12.49
N TYR A 287 16.50 -3.25 12.79
CA TYR A 287 15.49 -3.54 13.78
C TYR A 287 15.99 -3.34 15.21
N ALA A 288 17.21 -3.76 15.52
CA ALA A 288 17.84 -3.50 16.81
C ALA A 288 17.94 -1.99 17.07
N PHE A 289 18.41 -1.21 16.09
CA PHE A 289 18.45 0.24 16.16
C PHE A 289 17.06 0.85 16.45
N SER A 290 16.05 0.43 15.69
CA SER A 290 14.67 0.92 15.88
C SER A 290 14.14 0.57 17.27
N TRP A 291 14.44 -0.64 17.76
CA TRP A 291 13.99 -1.12 19.05
C TRP A 291 14.64 -0.37 20.21
N GLU A 292 15.92 -0.04 20.12
CA GLU A 292 16.59 0.80 21.12
C GLU A 292 15.93 2.18 21.23
N ILE A 293 15.57 2.80 20.10
CA ILE A 293 14.82 4.06 20.08
C ILE A 293 13.45 3.92 20.74
N VAL A 294 12.72 2.84 20.43
CA VAL A 294 11.40 2.60 21.02
C VAL A 294 11.50 2.41 22.54
N LYS A 295 12.56 1.79 23.03
CA LYS A 295 12.78 1.63 24.48
C LYS A 295 13.14 2.95 25.15
N SER A 296 13.97 3.78 24.54
CA SER A 296 14.41 5.05 25.14
C SER A 296 13.34 6.14 25.07
N SER A 297 12.57 6.18 23.99
CA SER A 297 11.54 7.20 23.71
C SER A 297 10.21 6.58 23.29
N PRO A 298 9.52 5.83 24.15
CA PRO A 298 8.36 5.00 23.76
C PRO A 298 7.13 5.79 23.31
N LEU A 299 6.90 6.98 23.87
CA LEU A 299 5.67 7.72 23.61
C LEU A 299 5.68 8.42 22.25
N VAL A 300 6.76 9.14 21.94
CA VAL A 300 6.88 10.00 20.75
C VAL A 300 8.03 9.60 19.81
N GLY A 301 8.81 8.57 20.15
CA GLY A 301 9.96 8.16 19.35
C GLY A 301 11.11 9.17 19.41
N ASP A 302 12.15 8.90 18.63
CA ASP A 302 13.29 9.79 18.40
C ASP A 302 13.53 9.91 16.89
N GLY A 303 12.66 10.68 16.22
CA GLY A 303 12.77 10.93 14.79
C GLY A 303 14.08 11.63 14.41
N LYS A 304 14.68 12.38 15.33
CA LYS A 304 15.95 13.07 15.11
C LYS A 304 17.07 12.06 14.94
N GLN A 305 17.19 11.11 15.87
CA GLN A 305 18.19 10.05 15.79
C GLN A 305 18.00 9.21 14.51
N VAL A 306 16.76 8.92 14.11
CA VAL A 306 16.48 8.21 12.84
C VAL A 306 17.02 9.00 11.64
N ILE A 307 16.74 10.30 11.55
CA ILE A 307 17.22 11.15 10.44
C ILE A 307 18.75 11.23 10.43
N GLU A 308 19.36 11.55 11.58
CA GLU A 308 20.81 11.78 11.71
C GLU A 308 21.62 10.50 11.48
N SER A 309 21.06 9.33 11.80
CA SER A 309 21.73 8.03 11.55
C SER A 309 21.88 7.69 10.06
N GLY A 310 21.02 8.26 9.19
CA GLY A 310 20.93 7.87 7.79
C GLY A 310 20.44 6.43 7.55
N ILE A 311 20.03 5.69 8.60
CA ILE A 311 19.57 4.31 8.50
C ILE A 311 18.15 4.27 7.93
N ILE A 312 17.97 3.60 6.79
CA ILE A 312 16.66 3.37 6.20
C ILE A 312 16.00 2.15 6.86
N ILE A 313 15.00 2.38 7.72
CA ILE A 313 14.24 1.31 8.38
C ILE A 313 13.19 0.76 7.41
N HIS A 314 13.35 -0.50 7.00
CA HIS A 314 12.51 -1.14 5.99
C HIS A 314 11.30 -1.91 6.56
N ASN A 315 10.97 -1.75 7.83
CA ASN A 315 9.70 -2.24 8.39
C ASN A 315 8.88 -1.00 8.78
N LEU A 316 7.66 -0.90 8.25
CA LEU A 316 6.75 0.22 8.48
C LEU A 316 6.51 0.48 9.98
N TRP A 317 6.27 -0.59 10.74
CA TRP A 317 5.90 -0.47 12.16
C TRP A 317 7.08 0.01 12.99
N LEU A 318 8.25 -0.60 12.80
CA LEU A 318 9.46 -0.17 13.48
C LEU A 318 9.87 1.25 13.07
N SER A 319 9.73 1.60 11.80
CA SER A 319 9.98 2.96 11.32
C SER A 319 9.03 3.98 11.97
N THR A 320 7.73 3.67 12.00
CA THR A 320 6.70 4.55 12.59
C THR A 320 6.90 4.71 14.10
N LEU A 321 7.18 3.62 14.80
CA LEU A 321 7.43 3.62 16.24
C LEU A 321 8.73 4.33 16.59
N ALA A 322 9.81 4.12 15.82
CA ALA A 322 11.07 4.81 16.04
C ALA A 322 10.94 6.32 15.78
N GLN A 323 10.20 6.73 14.75
CA GLN A 323 10.05 8.15 14.39
C GLN A 323 9.03 8.92 15.21
N GLY A 324 7.91 8.29 15.61
CA GLY A 324 6.77 8.97 16.23
C GLY A 324 6.20 8.26 17.47
N GLY A 325 6.88 7.21 17.94
CA GLY A 325 6.50 6.46 19.13
C GLY A 325 5.19 5.70 19.00
N ILE A 326 4.68 5.22 20.13
CA ILE A 326 3.42 4.51 20.21
C ILE A 326 2.23 5.37 19.75
N VAL A 327 2.31 6.70 19.90
CA VAL A 327 1.27 7.63 19.43
C VAL A 327 1.09 7.52 17.93
N SER A 328 2.17 7.64 17.16
CA SER A 328 2.12 7.47 15.71
C SER A 328 1.80 6.02 15.31
N GLY A 329 2.34 5.04 16.03
CA GLY A 329 2.05 3.62 15.79
C GLY A 329 0.56 3.28 15.90
N ILE A 330 -0.11 3.75 16.97
CA ILE A 330 -1.55 3.56 17.18
C ILE A 330 -2.36 4.28 16.11
N ALA A 331 -1.99 5.51 15.73
CA ALA A 331 -2.69 6.25 14.68
C ALA A 331 -2.68 5.49 13.34
N VAL A 332 -1.52 4.95 12.95
CA VAL A 332 -1.38 4.14 11.73
C VAL A 332 -2.16 2.84 11.82
N LEU A 333 -2.08 2.14 12.97
CA LEU A 333 -2.84 0.92 13.21
C LEU A 333 -4.35 1.17 13.09
N LEU A 334 -4.86 2.27 13.65
CA LEU A 334 -6.28 2.63 13.57
C LEU A 334 -6.74 2.93 12.14
N ILE A 335 -5.88 3.51 11.30
CA ILE A 335 -6.17 3.67 9.86
C ILE A 335 -6.38 2.28 9.21
N PHE A 336 -5.49 1.32 9.48
CA PHE A 336 -5.63 -0.06 8.98
C PHE A 336 -6.89 -0.74 9.51
N VAL A 337 -7.18 -0.61 10.81
CA VAL A 337 -8.37 -1.18 11.44
C VAL A 337 -9.64 -0.64 10.79
N ILE A 338 -9.71 0.66 10.52
CA ILE A 338 -10.86 1.28 9.84
C ILE A 338 -10.96 0.80 8.41
N ALA A 339 -9.85 0.81 7.67
CA ALA A 339 -9.82 0.31 6.30
C ALA A 339 -10.35 -1.12 6.23
N PHE A 340 -9.95 -1.98 7.15
CA PHE A 340 -10.43 -3.36 7.21
C PHE A 340 -11.90 -3.44 7.64
N TYR A 341 -12.26 -2.76 8.73
CA TYR A 341 -13.62 -2.77 9.30
C TYR A 341 -14.68 -2.34 8.30
N VAL A 342 -14.43 -1.25 7.56
CA VAL A 342 -15.37 -0.74 6.55
C VAL A 342 -15.64 -1.80 5.46
N ASN A 343 -14.63 -2.59 5.10
CA ASN A 343 -14.72 -3.68 4.12
C ASN A 343 -15.29 -5.00 4.66
N LEU A 344 -15.57 -5.10 5.96
CA LEU A 344 -16.28 -6.25 6.56
C LEU A 344 -17.78 -6.02 6.72
N GLN A 345 -18.25 -4.80 6.48
CA GLN A 345 -19.66 -4.47 6.61
C GLN A 345 -20.49 -5.23 5.56
N LYS A 346 -21.68 -5.70 5.97
CA LYS A 346 -22.58 -6.46 5.10
C LYS A 346 -22.96 -5.65 3.87
N GLN A 347 -22.75 -6.21 2.69
CA GLN A 347 -23.07 -5.60 1.41
C GLN A 347 -24.34 -6.19 0.80
N THR A 348 -25.09 -5.36 0.08
CA THR A 348 -26.41 -5.72 -0.45
C THR A 348 -26.35 -6.37 -1.82
N SER A 349 -25.47 -5.93 -2.72
CA SER A 349 -25.33 -6.49 -4.07
C SER A 349 -24.09 -7.37 -4.21
N ASP A 350 -24.12 -8.33 -5.12
CA ASP A 350 -23.02 -9.29 -5.30
C ASP A 350 -21.73 -8.62 -5.79
N LEU A 351 -21.83 -7.62 -6.67
CA LEU A 351 -20.67 -6.81 -7.06
C LEU A 351 -20.03 -6.11 -5.87
N LEU A 352 -20.85 -5.54 -4.97
CA LEU A 352 -20.36 -4.88 -3.77
C LEU A 352 -19.68 -5.86 -2.82
N LYS A 353 -20.21 -7.08 -2.70
CA LYS A 353 -19.57 -8.12 -1.87
C LYS A 353 -18.18 -8.45 -2.38
N LYS A 354 -18.04 -8.63 -3.70
CA LYS A 354 -16.75 -8.91 -4.33
C LYS A 354 -15.76 -7.74 -4.21
N VAL A 355 -16.22 -6.50 -4.41
CA VAL A 355 -15.38 -5.28 -4.23
C VAL A 355 -14.93 -5.14 -2.78
N SER A 356 -15.80 -5.46 -1.82
CA SER A 356 -15.49 -5.47 -0.39
C SER A 356 -14.45 -6.52 -0.03
N ALA A 357 -14.58 -7.73 -0.56
CA ALA A 357 -13.58 -8.79 -0.42
C ALA A 357 -12.24 -8.40 -1.04
N LEU A 358 -12.25 -7.80 -2.23
CA LEU A 358 -11.04 -7.30 -2.89
C LEU A 358 -10.34 -6.24 -2.04
N SER A 359 -11.10 -5.28 -1.53
CA SER A 359 -10.58 -4.18 -0.73
C SER A 359 -10.00 -4.68 0.61
N ALA A 360 -10.66 -5.64 1.27
CA ALA A 360 -10.12 -6.30 2.45
C ALA A 360 -8.81 -7.06 2.15
N GLY A 361 -8.76 -7.80 1.03
CA GLY A 361 -7.54 -8.46 0.55
C GLY A 361 -6.42 -7.46 0.26
N ALA A 362 -6.75 -6.29 -0.32
CA ALA A 362 -5.81 -5.20 -0.58
C ALA A 362 -5.23 -4.62 0.73
N VAL A 363 -6.06 -4.35 1.75
CA VAL A 363 -5.58 -3.88 3.07
C VAL A 363 -4.55 -4.85 3.65
N VAL A 364 -4.81 -6.17 3.56
CA VAL A 364 -3.88 -7.20 4.06
C VAL A 364 -2.61 -7.27 3.23
N SER A 365 -2.70 -7.16 1.90
CA SER A 365 -1.52 -7.07 1.03
C SER A 365 -0.61 -5.91 1.42
N ILE A 366 -1.20 -4.73 1.67
CA ILE A 366 -0.50 -3.51 2.09
C ILE A 366 0.15 -3.70 3.46
N PHE A 367 -0.57 -4.31 4.40
CA PHE A 367 -0.03 -4.62 5.72
C PHE A 367 1.19 -5.54 5.62
N VAL A 368 1.05 -6.67 4.91
CA VAL A 368 2.12 -7.66 4.72
C VAL A 368 3.32 -7.05 3.98
N ALA A 369 3.09 -6.21 2.97
CA ALA A 369 4.18 -5.51 2.29
C ALA A 369 4.93 -4.56 3.24
N GLY A 370 4.20 -3.88 4.14
CA GLY A 370 4.76 -2.99 5.16
C GLY A 370 5.61 -3.69 6.22
N GLU A 371 5.47 -5.01 6.41
CA GLU A 371 6.35 -5.78 7.31
C GLU A 371 7.77 -5.93 6.75
N PHE A 372 7.92 -5.98 5.43
CA PHE A 372 9.19 -6.30 4.76
C PHE A 372 9.84 -5.10 4.06
N TYR A 373 9.06 -4.07 3.76
CA TYR A 373 9.50 -2.84 3.11
C TYR A 373 8.95 -1.61 3.83
N GLY A 374 9.70 -0.50 3.76
CA GLY A 374 9.24 0.77 4.30
C GLY A 374 7.90 1.15 3.65
N GLY A 375 6.89 1.43 4.49
CA GLY A 375 5.61 1.96 4.04
C GLY A 375 5.65 3.48 3.86
N PHE A 376 4.48 4.12 3.79
CA PHE A 376 4.34 5.56 3.49
C PHE A 376 4.95 6.01 2.15
N THR A 377 5.23 5.09 1.24
CA THR A 377 5.45 5.45 -0.17
C THR A 377 4.14 5.99 -0.77
N TYR A 378 4.26 6.68 -1.89
CA TYR A 378 3.10 7.24 -2.59
C TYR A 378 2.12 6.16 -3.06
N ILE A 379 2.63 5.04 -3.58
CA ILE A 379 1.81 3.90 -4.04
C ILE A 379 1.15 3.19 -2.84
N PHE A 380 1.88 3.01 -1.74
CA PHE A 380 1.34 2.45 -0.50
C PHE A 380 0.15 3.27 0.00
N LEU A 381 0.31 4.58 0.13
CA LEU A 381 -0.71 5.49 0.67
C LEU A 381 -1.91 5.61 -0.26
N PHE A 382 -1.65 5.72 -1.56
CA PHE A 382 -2.69 5.70 -2.58
C PHE A 382 -3.52 4.42 -2.49
N SER A 383 -2.87 3.26 -2.47
CA SER A 383 -3.55 1.96 -2.44
C SER A 383 -4.32 1.74 -1.13
N LEU A 384 -3.78 2.20 0.00
CA LEU A 384 -4.49 2.17 1.29
C LEU A 384 -5.72 3.08 1.28
N GLY A 385 -5.61 4.28 0.71
CA GLY A 385 -6.74 5.20 0.55
C GLY A 385 -7.85 4.60 -0.34
N VAL A 386 -7.48 3.96 -1.45
CA VAL A 386 -8.42 3.23 -2.32
C VAL A 386 -9.13 2.11 -1.57
N ALA A 387 -8.36 1.25 -0.86
CA ALA A 387 -8.92 0.14 -0.11
C ALA A 387 -9.83 0.59 1.04
N THR A 388 -9.52 1.74 1.67
CA THR A 388 -10.31 2.29 2.80
C THR A 388 -11.69 2.75 2.37
N VAL A 389 -11.84 3.30 1.17
CA VAL A 389 -13.06 4.00 0.75
C VAL A 389 -13.99 3.16 -0.14
N SER A 390 -13.48 2.10 -0.77
CA SER A 390 -14.17 1.34 -1.83
C SER A 390 -15.55 0.78 -1.43
N THR A 391 -15.83 0.58 -0.14
CA THR A 391 -17.12 0.07 0.35
C THR A 391 -17.96 1.09 1.11
N SER A 392 -17.35 2.16 1.64
CA SER A 392 -18.03 3.26 2.35
C SER A 392 -18.99 4.07 1.47
N VAL A 393 -18.79 4.00 0.15
CA VAL A 393 -19.42 4.83 -0.86
C VAL A 393 -20.80 4.31 -1.29
N LEU A 394 -21.08 3.02 -1.09
CA LEU A 394 -22.11 2.30 -1.85
C LEU A 394 -23.36 1.96 -1.05
N ARG A 395 -23.44 2.41 0.22
CA ARG A 395 -24.61 2.24 1.09
C ARG A 395 -25.87 2.96 0.58
N LYS A 396 -25.76 3.91 -0.35
CA LYS A 396 -26.90 4.73 -0.80
C LYS A 396 -27.70 4.10 -1.95
N ASP A 397 -27.07 3.29 -2.80
CA ASP A 397 -27.73 2.73 -3.98
C ASP A 397 -28.73 1.61 -3.66
N ALA A 398 -28.67 1.04 -2.45
CA ALA A 398 -29.64 0.05 -1.97
C ALA A 398 -30.94 0.65 -1.41
N SER A 399 -30.98 1.97 -1.16
CA SER A 399 -32.13 2.66 -0.56
C SER A 399 -32.99 3.45 -1.55
N ILE A 400 -32.55 3.56 -2.80
CA ILE A 400 -33.24 4.35 -3.84
C ILE A 400 -34.19 3.46 -4.69
N ASN A 401 -34.13 2.14 -4.53
CA ASN A 401 -35.01 1.18 -5.20
C ASN A 401 -36.00 0.48 -4.23
N LYS A 402 -36.42 1.17 -3.17
CA LYS A 402 -37.55 0.74 -2.32
C LYS A 402 -38.66 1.76 -2.35
#